data_AF-A0A949AAU8-F1
#
_entry.id   AF-A0A949AAU8-F1
#
_cell.length_a   1.000
_cell.length_b   1.000
_cell.length_c   1.000
_cell.angle_alpha   90.00
_cell.angle_beta   90.00
_cell.angle_gamma   90.00
#
_symmetry.space_group_name_H-M   'P 1'
#
loop_
_entity.id
_entity.type
_entity.pdbx_description
1 polymer ?
#
loop_
_entity_poly.entity_id
_entity_poly.type
_entity_poly.pdbx_seq_one_letter_code
_entity_poly.pdbx_strand_id
1 'polypeptide(L)'
;MPAYPEVIGKISASWHSADGNLHQVDHIDELIEAYKKKATYDIQISGSISNRPRVLFNYIPAHKKATCVITAKTEEIANQYLSKAKDMFPIQEIPIVFISYAAEELALADFIRGVVNRLTEGKIEAFVAKRDIPAGDNPLKTMMEEKLKHAKAIIPICSVKSKMSSWVWWESAAVWAKDRKVYPLFTNVSAGDFGAPLTLVSQGKDYFVRSEFIETVKIVCADAGVSIVDGDLNEGEWNEYEKLKSEYSKPETSAKISVDFKKLEMTQALHKYSFVFEIENRSQKRFDDVDVELYFPVEYLEEKKWDYPHLKSSTPHDNPGYLCLTFSFAGLPETAKKQFISSLLPGKKLKVFGEDGMTKLHYYMDHDRWDKRFKYDVQWKLYINGGAPQEGSIPLNSIQFF
;
A
#
# COMPACT_ATOMS: atom_id res chain seq x y z
N MET A 1 35.15 21.28 -5.30
CA MET A 1 33.89 21.22 -4.53
C MET A 1 33.08 22.42 -4.98
N PRO A 2 31.77 22.32 -5.27
CA PRO A 2 30.97 23.39 -5.90
C PRO A 2 31.12 24.75 -5.21
N ALA A 3 31.11 24.77 -3.88
CA ALA A 3 31.65 25.84 -3.04
C ALA A 3 31.91 25.27 -1.65
N TYR A 4 32.79 25.84 -0.83
CA TYR A 4 32.87 25.47 0.58
C TYR A 4 31.82 26.29 1.35
N PRO A 5 30.97 25.70 2.20
CA PRO A 5 30.10 26.50 3.04
C PRO A 5 30.96 27.26 4.05
N GLU A 6 31.21 28.56 3.81
CA GLU A 6 31.86 29.51 4.74
C GLU A 6 31.17 29.60 6.12
N VAL A 7 30.04 28.91 6.22
CA VAL A 7 29.10 28.82 7.31
C VAL A 7 29.65 27.98 8.48
N ILE A 8 30.66 27.15 8.25
CA ILE A 8 31.19 26.16 9.21
C ILE A 8 32.55 26.63 9.78
N GLY A 9 32.65 26.90 11.08
CA GLY A 9 33.95 27.16 11.75
C GLY A 9 34.68 25.88 12.14
N LYS A 10 35.37 25.83 13.29
CA LYS A 10 36.34 24.75 13.66
C LYS A 10 35.89 23.39 13.11
N ILE A 11 36.63 22.95 12.09
CA ILE A 11 36.18 21.96 11.12
C ILE A 11 36.69 20.60 11.57
N SER A 12 35.80 19.61 11.60
CA SER A 12 36.19 18.22 11.47
C SER A 12 35.62 17.74 10.14
N ALA A 13 36.51 17.43 9.21
CA ALA A 13 36.16 16.94 7.89
C ALA A 13 36.65 15.51 7.73
N SER A 14 35.84 14.69 7.08
CA SER A 14 36.19 13.32 6.74
C SER A 14 35.62 12.94 5.39
N TRP A 15 36.26 12.01 4.70
CA TRP A 15 35.70 11.40 3.49
C TRP A 15 35.96 9.90 3.45
N HIS A 16 35.09 9.20 2.74
CA HIS A 16 35.34 7.84 2.30
C HIS A 16 35.98 7.87 0.91
N SER A 17 37.09 7.16 0.73
CA SER A 17 37.71 6.95 -0.57
C SER A 17 36.91 5.93 -1.41
N ALA A 18 37.24 5.79 -2.69
CA ALA A 18 36.54 4.87 -3.60
C ALA A 18 36.65 3.38 -3.20
N ASP A 19 37.70 3.04 -2.47
CA ASP A 19 37.98 1.74 -1.85
C ASP A 19 37.39 1.59 -0.44
N GLY A 20 36.61 2.58 0.04
CA GLY A 20 35.86 2.51 1.29
C GLY A 20 36.64 2.90 2.55
N ASN A 21 37.89 3.37 2.41
CA ASN A 21 38.68 3.80 3.56
C ASN A 21 38.23 5.18 4.06
N LEU A 22 38.07 5.31 5.38
CA LEU A 22 37.74 6.58 6.03
C LEU A 22 39.02 7.39 6.28
N HIS A 23 39.03 8.63 5.81
CA HIS A 23 40.09 9.59 6.08
C HIS A 23 39.52 10.76 6.89
N GLN A 24 40.17 11.10 8.00
CA GLN A 24 39.89 12.31 8.78
C GLN A 24 40.99 13.33 8.53
N VAL A 25 40.60 14.59 8.35
CA VAL A 25 41.54 15.69 8.17
C VAL A 25 41.20 16.86 9.07
N ASP A 26 42.26 17.46 9.60
CA ASP A 26 42.19 18.65 10.43
C ASP A 26 42.14 19.94 9.58
N HIS A 27 42.50 19.84 8.31
CA HIS A 27 42.53 20.94 7.35
C HIS A 27 41.72 20.66 6.10
N ILE A 28 40.88 21.62 5.71
CA ILE A 28 39.97 21.51 4.57
C ILE A 28 40.70 21.38 3.22
N ASP A 29 41.93 21.90 3.13
CA ASP A 29 42.70 21.91 1.90
C ASP A 29 43.02 20.49 1.42
N GLU A 30 43.25 19.55 2.36
CA GLU A 30 43.49 18.14 2.05
C GLU A 30 42.23 17.48 1.44
N LEU A 31 41.05 17.79 1.99
CA LEU A 31 39.77 17.34 1.43
C LEU A 31 39.54 17.93 0.03
N ILE A 32 39.85 19.21 -0.17
CA ILE A 32 39.70 19.88 -1.47
C ILE A 32 40.58 19.23 -2.53
N GLU A 33 41.84 18.91 -2.19
CA GLU A 33 42.75 18.22 -3.08
C GLU A 33 42.28 16.78 -3.38
N ALA A 34 41.82 16.04 -2.37
CA ALA A 34 41.22 14.71 -2.57
C ALA A 34 40.01 14.76 -3.52
N TYR A 35 39.13 15.75 -3.34
CA TYR A 35 37.99 15.98 -4.21
C TYR A 35 38.40 16.32 -5.64
N LYS A 36 39.37 17.22 -5.84
CA LYS A 36 39.88 17.59 -7.17
C LYS A 36 40.46 16.38 -7.91
N LYS A 37 41.10 15.48 -7.18
CA LYS A 37 41.63 14.19 -7.69
C LYS A 37 40.55 13.14 -7.92
N LYS A 38 39.27 13.44 -7.64
CA LYS A 38 38.14 12.50 -7.70
C LYS A 38 38.35 11.25 -6.82
N ALA A 39 39.09 11.40 -5.72
CA ALA A 39 39.39 10.32 -4.78
C ALA A 39 38.33 10.19 -3.66
N THR A 40 37.27 11.00 -3.70
CA THR A 40 36.24 11.09 -2.66
C THR A 40 34.93 10.47 -3.13
N TYR A 41 34.47 9.43 -2.44
CA TYR A 41 33.15 8.81 -2.64
C TYR A 41 32.05 9.55 -1.88
N ASP A 42 32.29 9.86 -0.61
CA ASP A 42 31.35 10.51 0.31
C ASP A 42 32.14 11.49 1.19
N ILE A 43 31.60 12.69 1.40
CA ILE A 43 32.28 13.78 2.11
C ILE A 43 31.39 14.26 3.25
N GLN A 44 31.83 14.03 4.48
CA GLN A 44 31.15 14.50 5.68
C GLN A 44 31.93 15.65 6.31
N ILE A 45 31.27 16.79 6.48
CA ILE A 45 31.81 17.97 7.14
C ILE A 45 30.92 18.27 8.34
N SER A 46 31.53 18.34 9.52
CA SER A 46 30.83 18.77 10.72
C SER A 46 31.57 19.93 11.37
N GLY A 47 30.82 20.88 11.90
CA GLY A 47 31.39 21.96 12.65
C GLY A 47 30.41 22.62 13.59
N SER A 48 30.98 23.19 14.65
CA SER A 48 30.32 23.98 15.66
C SER A 48 31.29 25.08 16.06
N ILE A 49 30.82 26.33 16.03
CA ILE A 49 31.51 27.44 16.70
C ILE A 49 30.62 27.80 17.86
N SER A 50 31.03 27.57 19.11
CA SER A 50 30.39 28.05 20.35
C SER A 50 28.92 28.54 20.24
N ASN A 51 28.70 29.80 19.80
CA ASN A 51 27.40 30.48 19.70
C ASN A 51 26.66 30.35 18.34
N ARG A 52 27.15 29.54 17.41
CA ARG A 52 26.58 29.30 16.08
C ARG A 52 25.91 27.92 15.98
N PRO A 53 25.03 27.71 15.00
CA PRO A 53 24.40 26.42 14.76
C PRO A 53 25.42 25.31 14.58
N ARG A 54 25.10 24.10 15.06
CA ARG A 54 25.82 22.90 14.65
C ARG A 54 25.39 22.56 13.24
N VAL A 55 26.35 22.38 12.35
CA VAL A 55 26.09 22.00 10.95
C VAL A 55 26.70 20.64 10.72
N LEU A 56 25.88 19.72 10.20
CA LEU A 56 26.33 18.47 9.62
C LEU A 56 25.99 18.52 8.14
N PHE A 57 27.02 18.49 7.31
CA PHE A 57 26.90 18.53 5.87
C PHE A 57 27.47 17.23 5.29
N ASN A 58 26.68 16.53 4.48
CA ASN A 58 27.16 15.40 3.71
C ASN A 58 27.03 15.70 2.21
N TYR A 59 28.04 15.33 1.43
CA TYR A 59 28.05 15.50 -0.01
C TYR A 59 28.60 14.26 -0.71
N ILE A 60 27.84 13.76 -1.69
CA ILE A 60 28.20 12.64 -2.54
C ILE A 60 28.53 13.17 -3.94
N PRO A 61 29.83 13.33 -4.29
CA PRO A 61 30.26 13.97 -5.52
C PRO A 61 29.70 13.33 -6.79
N ALA A 62 29.68 11.99 -6.85
CA ALA A 62 29.25 11.23 -8.02
C ALA A 62 27.79 11.53 -8.43
N HIS A 63 26.94 11.78 -7.43
CA HIS A 63 25.52 12.07 -7.63
C HIS A 63 25.19 13.56 -7.56
N LYS A 64 26.20 14.42 -7.30
CA LYS A 64 26.01 15.84 -6.99
C LYS A 64 24.94 16.06 -5.89
N LYS A 65 24.81 15.12 -4.95
CA LYS A 65 23.79 15.13 -3.91
C LYS A 65 24.38 15.64 -2.61
N ALA A 66 23.77 16.67 -2.02
CA ALA A 66 24.14 17.18 -0.71
C ALA A 66 22.97 17.01 0.27
N THR A 67 23.27 16.64 1.52
CA THR A 67 22.35 16.78 2.65
C THR A 67 22.97 17.73 3.67
N CYS A 68 22.13 18.56 4.29
CA CYS A 68 22.55 19.55 5.27
C CYS A 68 21.58 19.53 6.44
N VAL A 69 22.09 19.20 7.63
CA VAL A 69 21.33 19.24 8.88
C VAL A 69 21.89 20.38 9.73
N ILE A 70 21.02 21.31 10.11
CA ILE A 70 21.39 22.49 10.88
C ILE A 70 20.62 22.47 12.20
N THR A 71 21.35 22.48 13.32
CA THR A 71 20.77 22.60 14.66
C THR A 71 21.07 23.99 15.20
N ALA A 72 20.06 24.85 15.26
CA ALA A 72 20.16 26.25 15.67
C ALA A 72 19.23 26.58 16.86
N LYS A 73 19.41 27.77 17.47
CA LYS A 73 18.54 28.26 18.55
C LYS A 73 17.16 28.70 18.07
N THR A 74 17.04 29.14 16.81
CA THR A 74 15.78 29.56 16.19
C THR A 74 15.67 29.05 14.76
N GLU A 75 14.44 28.93 14.27
CA GLU A 75 14.13 28.49 12.91
C GLU A 75 14.65 29.48 11.86
N GLU A 76 14.59 30.81 12.11
CA GLU A 76 15.16 31.79 11.16
C GLU A 76 16.66 31.60 10.94
N ILE A 77 17.42 31.32 12.01
CA ILE A 77 18.86 31.09 11.90
C ILE A 77 19.13 29.81 11.12
N ALA A 78 18.38 28.73 11.38
CA ALA A 78 18.50 27.49 10.62
C ALA A 78 18.21 27.72 9.13
N ASN A 79 17.13 28.44 8.81
CA ASN A 79 16.71 28.74 7.44
C ASN A 79 17.70 29.63 6.70
N GLN A 80 18.30 30.62 7.36
CA GLN A 80 19.35 31.45 6.77
C GLN A 80 20.57 30.61 6.34
N TYR A 81 20.98 29.67 7.19
CA TYR A 81 22.12 28.79 6.93
C TYR A 81 21.78 27.77 5.84
N LEU A 82 20.55 27.23 5.86
CA LEU A 82 20.07 26.30 4.86
C LEU A 82 19.96 26.95 3.49
N SER A 83 19.47 28.20 3.41
CA SER A 83 19.42 28.96 2.15
C SER A 83 20.81 29.11 1.53
N LYS A 84 21.80 29.52 2.33
CA LYS A 84 23.19 29.65 1.83
C LYS A 84 23.74 28.32 1.32
N ALA A 85 23.44 27.22 2.03
CA ALA A 85 23.85 25.90 1.60
C ALA A 85 23.13 25.46 0.31
N LYS A 86 21.84 25.80 0.14
CA LYS A 86 21.07 25.58 -1.10
C LYS A 86 21.58 26.41 -2.28
N ASP A 87 22.06 27.63 -2.03
CA ASP A 87 22.64 28.49 -3.08
C ASP A 87 23.99 27.94 -3.55
N MET A 88 24.77 27.37 -2.62
CA MET A 88 26.11 26.84 -2.88
C MET A 88 26.12 25.41 -3.41
N PHE A 89 25.11 24.62 -3.09
CA PHE A 89 24.98 23.23 -3.49
C PHE A 89 23.55 22.95 -3.92
N PRO A 90 23.33 22.18 -5.00
CA PRO A 90 22.03 21.60 -5.27
C PRO A 90 21.70 20.58 -4.16
N ILE A 91 21.15 21.07 -3.05
CA ILE A 91 20.65 20.23 -1.96
C ILE A 91 19.40 19.55 -2.52
N GLN A 92 19.53 18.27 -2.82
CA GLN A 92 18.39 17.46 -3.20
C GLN A 92 17.65 17.15 -1.91
N GLU A 93 16.47 17.75 -1.74
CA GLU A 93 15.59 17.41 -0.64
C GLU A 93 15.30 15.90 -0.69
N ILE A 94 15.39 15.25 0.47
CA ILE A 94 15.04 13.84 0.60
C ILE A 94 13.56 13.74 0.19
N PRO A 95 13.22 12.93 -0.82
CA PRO A 95 11.84 12.79 -1.24
C PRO A 95 11.00 12.23 -0.08
N ILE A 96 9.86 12.86 0.16
CA ILE A 96 8.92 12.44 1.20
C ILE A 96 7.89 11.51 0.56
N VAL A 97 7.65 10.37 1.20
CA VAL A 97 6.48 9.52 0.94
C VAL A 97 5.57 9.64 2.16
N PHE A 98 4.34 10.09 1.93
CA PHE A 98 3.37 10.27 3.01
C PHE A 98 2.59 8.97 3.22
N ILE A 99 2.46 8.50 4.46
CA ILE A 99 1.65 7.33 4.80
C ILE A 99 0.42 7.83 5.57
N SER A 100 -0.74 7.71 4.94
CA SER A 100 -2.04 8.10 5.52
C SER A 100 -2.71 6.88 6.12
N TYR A 101 -3.23 7.01 7.35
CA TYR A 101 -3.76 5.88 8.11
C TYR A 101 -4.79 6.35 9.15
N ALA A 102 -5.71 5.46 9.55
CA ALA A 102 -6.55 5.66 10.72
C ALA A 102 -5.78 5.37 12.01
N ALA A 103 -6.14 5.97 13.14
CA ALA A 103 -5.33 5.88 14.38
C ALA A 103 -5.06 4.44 14.84
N GLU A 104 -6.02 3.54 14.63
CA GLU A 104 -5.94 2.11 14.95
C GLU A 104 -4.99 1.32 14.05
N GLU A 105 -4.53 1.91 12.95
CA GLU A 105 -3.69 1.28 11.91
C GLU A 105 -2.23 1.71 12.03
N LEU A 106 -1.85 2.34 13.14
CA LEU A 106 -0.48 2.82 13.36
C LEU A 106 0.56 1.72 13.13
N ALA A 107 0.28 0.49 13.57
CA ALA A 107 1.18 -0.64 13.38
C ALA A 107 1.41 -0.98 11.90
N LEU A 108 0.37 -0.87 11.05
CA LEU A 108 0.49 -1.08 9.61
C LEU A 108 1.31 0.05 8.96
N ALA A 109 1.05 1.29 9.37
CA ALA A 109 1.78 2.46 8.88
C ALA A 109 3.26 2.41 9.26
N ASP A 110 3.57 2.03 10.51
CA ASP A 110 4.93 1.85 11.00
C ASP A 110 5.66 0.73 10.28
N PHE A 111 4.97 -0.36 9.93
CA PHE A 111 5.53 -1.44 9.14
C PHE A 111 5.93 -0.97 7.74
N ILE A 112 5.02 -0.32 6.98
CA ILE A 112 5.34 0.26 5.66
C ILE A 112 6.56 1.17 5.78
N ARG A 113 6.58 2.04 6.79
CA ARG A 113 7.66 2.98 7.02
C ARG A 113 9.00 2.29 7.26
N GLY A 114 9.02 1.23 8.08
CA GLY A 114 10.19 0.41 8.32
C GLY A 114 10.75 -0.20 7.04
N VAL A 115 9.86 -0.82 6.24
CA VAL A 115 10.21 -1.43 4.95
C VAL A 115 10.76 -0.39 3.97
N VAL A 116 10.08 0.75 3.77
CA VAL A 116 10.54 1.83 2.87
C VAL A 116 11.89 2.36 3.32
N ASN A 117 12.08 2.62 4.61
CA ASN A 117 13.34 3.15 5.13
C ASN A 117 14.49 2.16 4.94
N ARG A 118 14.27 0.86 5.16
CA ARG A 118 15.27 -0.18 4.92
C ARG A 118 15.61 -0.27 3.43
N LEU A 119 14.61 -0.48 2.58
CA LEU A 119 14.78 -0.67 1.14
C LEU A 119 15.49 0.49 0.46
N THR A 120 15.37 1.68 1.04
CA THR A 120 15.99 2.89 0.48
C THR A 120 17.22 3.37 1.24
N GLU A 121 17.64 2.66 2.29
CA GLU A 121 18.74 3.09 3.18
C GLU A 121 18.52 4.53 3.69
N GLY A 122 17.28 4.91 3.98
CA GLY A 122 16.89 6.26 4.41
C GLY A 122 16.97 7.34 3.32
N LYS A 123 17.11 6.97 2.04
CA LYS A 123 17.10 7.93 0.91
C LYS A 123 15.70 8.46 0.58
N ILE A 124 14.66 7.87 1.16
CA ILE A 124 13.28 8.38 1.21
C ILE A 124 12.93 8.67 2.66
N GLU A 125 12.23 9.77 2.90
CA GLU A 125 11.57 10.02 4.17
C GLU A 125 10.15 9.46 4.10
N ALA A 126 9.93 8.27 4.68
CA ALA A 126 8.60 7.74 4.90
C ALA A 126 7.97 8.40 6.15
N PHE A 127 7.02 9.31 5.94
CA PHE A 127 6.39 10.09 7.00
C PHE A 127 5.06 9.45 7.43
N VAL A 128 4.93 9.12 8.72
CA VAL A 128 3.68 8.63 9.33
C VAL A 128 3.07 9.74 10.17
N ALA A 129 1.93 10.27 9.71
CA ALA A 129 1.25 11.41 10.34
C ALA A 129 0.95 11.16 11.84
N LYS A 130 0.82 12.21 12.66
CA LYS A 130 0.65 12.17 14.15
C LYS A 130 1.78 11.54 14.97
N ARG A 131 2.42 10.46 14.50
CA ARG A 131 3.50 9.76 15.20
C ARG A 131 4.82 10.54 15.12
N ASP A 132 5.12 11.04 13.93
CA ASP A 132 6.37 11.76 13.65
C ASP A 132 6.27 13.27 13.96
N ILE A 133 5.16 13.74 14.55
CA ILE A 133 4.97 15.14 14.98
C ILE A 133 5.27 15.23 16.48
N PRO A 134 6.33 15.95 16.90
CA PRO A 134 6.66 16.14 18.30
C PRO A 134 5.51 16.74 19.12
N ALA A 135 5.43 16.36 20.40
CA ALA A 135 4.49 16.98 21.33
C ALA A 135 4.83 18.47 21.50
N GLY A 136 3.83 19.34 21.29
CA GLY A 136 3.99 20.80 21.35
C GLY A 136 4.08 21.49 19.99
N ASP A 137 4.33 20.73 18.91
CA ASP A 137 4.30 21.29 17.56
C ASP A 137 2.87 21.49 17.06
N ASN A 138 2.71 22.35 16.04
CA ASN A 138 1.44 22.56 15.36
C ASN A 138 1.23 21.41 14.34
N PRO A 139 0.31 20.46 14.59
CA PRO A 139 0.18 19.28 13.74
C PRO A 139 -0.28 19.63 12.32
N LEU A 140 -1.08 20.68 12.16
CA LEU A 140 -1.53 21.13 10.85
C LEU A 140 -0.38 21.73 10.04
N LYS A 141 0.47 22.56 10.66
CA LYS A 141 1.65 23.11 9.98
C LYS A 141 2.59 21.99 9.51
N THR A 142 3.01 21.11 10.42
CA THR A 142 3.95 20.03 10.09
C THR A 142 3.36 19.05 9.09
N MET A 143 2.16 18.53 9.36
CA MET A 143 1.52 17.55 8.48
C MET A 143 1.21 18.16 7.10
N MET A 144 0.60 19.34 7.04
CA MET A 144 0.10 19.89 5.77
C MET A 144 1.17 20.66 5.01
N GLU A 145 1.83 21.62 5.66
CA GLU A 145 2.70 22.58 4.98
C GLU A 145 4.10 22.03 4.75
N GLU A 146 4.61 21.23 5.68
CA GLU A 146 5.99 20.72 5.63
C GLU A 146 6.07 19.33 5.00
N LYS A 147 5.11 18.44 5.29
CA LYS A 147 5.17 17.04 4.85
C LYS A 147 4.30 16.76 3.63
N LEU A 148 2.98 16.79 3.78
CA LEU A 148 2.04 16.48 2.71
C LEU A 148 2.22 17.38 1.49
N LYS A 149 2.49 18.67 1.69
CA LYS A 149 2.75 19.61 0.58
C LYS A 149 3.99 19.25 -0.24
N HIS A 150 4.98 18.60 0.36
CA HIS A 150 6.26 18.25 -0.27
C HIS A 150 6.37 16.75 -0.63
N ALA A 151 5.42 15.93 -0.18
CA ALA A 151 5.36 14.49 -0.45
C ALA A 151 5.28 14.15 -1.95
N LYS A 152 6.24 13.39 -2.47
CA LYS A 152 6.30 12.94 -3.87
C LYS A 152 5.20 11.92 -4.20
N ALA A 153 4.81 11.12 -3.21
CA ALA A 153 3.74 10.17 -3.30
C ALA A 153 3.05 10.01 -1.94
N ILE A 154 1.86 9.41 -1.96
CA ILE A 154 1.12 9.02 -0.77
C ILE A 154 0.71 7.56 -0.84
N ILE A 155 0.82 6.84 0.27
CA ILE A 155 0.29 5.51 0.50
C ILE A 155 -0.86 5.64 1.52
N PRO A 156 -2.12 5.77 1.09
CA PRO A 156 -3.25 5.67 2.00
C PRO A 156 -3.54 4.20 2.34
N ILE A 157 -3.58 3.89 3.64
CA ILE A 157 -4.08 2.62 4.16
C ILE A 157 -5.61 2.69 4.14
N CYS A 158 -6.22 1.82 3.35
CA CYS A 158 -7.63 1.82 3.05
C CYS A 158 -8.33 0.67 3.79
N SER A 159 -8.92 0.99 4.94
CA SER A 159 -9.84 0.16 5.70
C SER A 159 -11.25 0.74 5.78
N VAL A 160 -12.19 -0.06 6.29
CA VAL A 160 -13.51 0.38 6.77
C VAL A 160 -13.38 1.60 7.70
N LYS A 161 -12.36 1.63 8.57
CA LYS A 161 -12.13 2.75 9.51
C LYS A 161 -11.65 4.01 8.79
N SER A 162 -10.64 3.87 7.94
CA SER A 162 -10.11 5.00 7.16
C SER A 162 -11.18 5.59 6.23
N LYS A 163 -12.06 4.77 5.63
CA LYS A 163 -13.17 5.20 4.78
C LYS A 163 -14.10 6.19 5.50
N MET A 164 -14.34 5.95 6.79
CA MET A 164 -15.17 6.80 7.65
C MET A 164 -14.43 8.04 8.17
N SER A 165 -13.11 8.12 7.98
CA SER A 165 -12.28 9.25 8.35
C SER A 165 -12.18 10.23 7.18
N SER A 166 -12.48 11.51 7.41
CA SER A 166 -12.28 12.56 6.40
C SER A 166 -10.82 12.75 6.01
N TRP A 167 -9.88 12.31 6.86
CA TRP A 167 -8.44 12.55 6.68
C TRP A 167 -7.88 11.83 5.46
N VAL A 168 -8.16 10.54 5.26
CA VAL A 168 -7.60 9.78 4.13
C VAL A 168 -8.01 10.38 2.79
N TRP A 169 -9.25 10.85 2.69
CA TRP A 169 -9.78 11.51 1.50
C TRP A 169 -9.10 12.84 1.24
N TRP A 170 -8.98 13.65 2.29
CA TRP A 170 -8.39 14.98 2.20
C TRP A 170 -6.88 14.91 1.87
N GLU A 171 -6.14 14.01 2.51
CA GLU A 171 -4.70 13.83 2.29
C GLU A 171 -4.42 13.28 0.89
N SER A 172 -5.19 12.28 0.46
CA SER A 172 -5.08 11.71 -0.90
C SER A 172 -5.41 12.76 -1.97
N ALA A 173 -6.47 13.54 -1.77
CA ALA A 173 -6.84 14.61 -2.69
C ALA A 173 -5.78 15.72 -2.76
N ALA A 174 -5.16 16.09 -1.63
CA ALA A 174 -4.14 17.14 -1.59
C ALA A 174 -2.85 16.76 -2.36
N VAL A 175 -2.51 15.48 -2.39
CA VAL A 175 -1.38 14.95 -3.17
C VAL A 175 -1.78 14.79 -4.63
N TRP A 176 -2.95 14.19 -4.90
CA TRP A 176 -3.47 14.00 -6.25
C TRP A 176 -3.64 15.32 -7.02
N ALA A 177 -4.16 16.37 -6.38
CA ALA A 177 -4.36 17.69 -6.97
C ALA A 177 -3.06 18.41 -7.41
N LYS A 178 -1.90 17.84 -7.09
CA LYS A 178 -0.56 18.35 -7.49
C LYS A 178 0.10 17.47 -8.54
N ASP A 179 -0.68 16.65 -9.24
CA ASP A 179 -0.23 15.65 -10.21
C ASP A 179 0.77 14.63 -9.61
N ARG A 180 0.64 14.38 -8.31
CA ARG A 180 1.45 13.40 -7.58
C ARG A 180 0.69 12.10 -7.38
N LYS A 181 1.45 11.04 -7.11
CA LYS A 181 0.97 9.67 -7.19
C LYS A 181 0.35 9.22 -5.87
N VAL A 182 -0.75 8.49 -5.98
CA VAL A 182 -1.51 7.93 -4.85
C VAL A 182 -1.50 6.42 -5.00
N TYR A 183 -1.12 5.71 -3.94
CA TYR A 183 -0.92 4.26 -3.95
C TYR A 183 -1.74 3.59 -2.84
N PRO A 184 -3.06 3.41 -3.03
CA PRO A 184 -3.92 2.86 -1.99
C PRO A 184 -3.56 1.42 -1.64
N LEU A 185 -3.50 1.11 -0.35
CA LEU A 185 -3.34 -0.25 0.17
C LEU A 185 -4.58 -0.67 0.97
N PHE A 186 -5.41 -1.54 0.39
CA PHE A 186 -6.64 -2.04 0.98
C PHE A 186 -6.37 -3.13 2.02
N THR A 187 -6.97 -3.03 3.20
CA THR A 187 -6.71 -3.96 4.31
C THR A 187 -7.88 -4.87 4.62
N ASN A 188 -9.07 -4.31 4.81
CA ASN A 188 -10.26 -5.03 5.26
C ASN A 188 -11.55 -4.56 4.58
N VAL A 189 -11.40 -3.87 3.45
CA VAL A 189 -12.46 -3.35 2.62
C VAL A 189 -12.02 -3.49 1.18
N SER A 190 -12.94 -3.91 0.32
CA SER A 190 -12.65 -4.00 -1.10
C SER A 190 -12.43 -2.61 -1.71
N ALA A 191 -11.73 -2.54 -2.86
CA ALA A 191 -11.61 -1.30 -3.59
C ALA A 191 -12.99 -0.75 -3.96
N GLY A 192 -13.87 -1.60 -4.51
CA GLY A 192 -15.22 -1.23 -4.92
C GLY A 192 -16.06 -0.67 -3.77
N ASP A 193 -15.95 -1.26 -2.58
CA ASP A 193 -16.67 -0.79 -1.40
C ASP A 193 -16.04 0.44 -0.78
N PHE A 194 -14.72 0.64 -0.87
CA PHE A 194 -14.09 1.87 -0.42
C PHE A 194 -14.65 3.09 -1.17
N GLY A 195 -14.75 2.96 -2.51
CA GLY A 195 -15.48 3.89 -3.36
C GLY A 195 -14.68 5.10 -3.84
N ALA A 196 -15.39 6.01 -4.53
CA ALA A 196 -14.84 7.22 -5.14
C ALA A 196 -14.57 8.32 -4.09
N PRO A 197 -13.65 9.27 -4.36
CA PRO A 197 -12.90 9.45 -5.61
C PRO A 197 -11.65 8.57 -5.75
N LEU A 198 -11.16 7.92 -4.68
CA LEU A 198 -9.87 7.25 -4.67
C LEU A 198 -9.74 6.17 -5.75
N THR A 199 -10.78 5.34 -5.89
CA THR A 199 -10.89 4.29 -6.91
C THR A 199 -11.05 4.79 -8.34
N LEU A 200 -11.41 6.07 -8.53
CA LEU A 200 -11.50 6.68 -9.86
C LEU A 200 -10.15 7.22 -10.33
N VAL A 201 -9.27 7.58 -9.39
CA VAL A 201 -8.04 8.31 -9.68
C VAL A 201 -6.78 7.45 -9.50
N SER A 202 -6.88 6.33 -8.79
CA SER A 202 -5.79 5.39 -8.61
C SER A 202 -6.29 3.95 -8.49
N GLN A 203 -5.48 3.02 -8.99
CA GLN A 203 -5.63 1.60 -8.71
C GLN A 203 -4.91 1.30 -7.41
N GLY A 204 -5.66 0.82 -6.41
CA GLY A 204 -5.04 0.30 -5.20
C GLY A 204 -4.75 -1.19 -5.29
N LYS A 205 -4.02 -1.65 -4.29
CA LYS A 205 -3.53 -3.01 -4.11
C LYS A 205 -3.91 -3.48 -2.71
N ASP A 206 -3.94 -4.79 -2.47
CA ASP A 206 -4.22 -5.33 -1.15
C ASP A 206 -2.95 -5.36 -0.29
N TYR A 207 -3.08 -4.81 0.91
CA TYR A 207 -2.02 -4.78 1.92
C TYR A 207 -1.60 -6.20 2.30
N PHE A 208 -2.55 -7.12 2.45
CA PHE A 208 -2.31 -8.48 2.96
C PHE A 208 -2.02 -9.52 1.85
N VAL A 209 -1.84 -9.07 0.61
CA VAL A 209 -1.32 -9.86 -0.51
C VAL A 209 0.15 -9.48 -0.72
N ARG A 210 1.07 -10.38 -0.36
CA ARG A 210 2.52 -10.10 -0.32
C ARG A 210 3.05 -9.48 -1.61
N SER A 211 2.72 -10.08 -2.75
CA SER A 211 3.22 -9.62 -4.05
C SER A 211 2.76 -8.20 -4.35
N GLU A 212 1.51 -7.87 -4.02
CA GLU A 212 0.91 -6.56 -4.26
C GLU A 212 1.44 -5.49 -3.28
N PHE A 213 1.61 -5.84 -2.01
CA PHE A 213 2.28 -4.99 -1.03
C PHE A 213 3.70 -4.63 -1.49
N ILE A 214 4.50 -5.64 -1.85
CA ILE A 214 5.89 -5.44 -2.27
C ILE A 214 5.96 -4.65 -3.58
N GLU A 215 5.13 -4.98 -4.56
CA GLU A 215 5.02 -4.21 -5.80
C GLU A 215 4.71 -2.74 -5.52
N THR A 216 3.74 -2.47 -4.65
CA THR A 216 3.36 -1.10 -4.27
C THR A 216 4.54 -0.33 -3.65
N VAL A 217 5.24 -0.93 -2.69
CA VAL A 217 6.43 -0.31 -2.06
C VAL A 217 7.52 -0.04 -3.09
N LYS A 218 7.79 -0.97 -4.01
CA LYS A 218 8.79 -0.80 -5.09
C LYS A 218 8.45 0.38 -5.98
N ILE A 219 7.21 0.45 -6.45
CA ILE A 219 6.74 1.49 -7.37
C ILE A 219 6.82 2.85 -6.67
N VAL A 220 6.38 2.96 -5.42
CA VAL A 220 6.48 4.19 -4.62
C VAL A 220 7.93 4.67 -4.52
N CYS A 221 8.88 3.74 -4.25
CA CYS A 221 10.29 4.10 -4.14
C CYS A 221 10.88 4.56 -5.49
N ALA A 222 10.53 3.87 -6.58
CA ALA A 222 10.95 4.22 -7.92
C ALA A 222 10.43 5.61 -8.34
N ASP A 223 9.16 5.92 -8.05
CA ASP A 223 8.53 7.20 -8.33
C ASP A 223 9.09 8.35 -7.49
N ALA A 224 9.56 8.05 -6.28
CA ALA A 224 10.33 8.99 -5.48
C ALA A 224 11.77 9.20 -6.02
N GLY A 225 12.17 8.48 -7.08
CA GLY A 225 13.46 8.60 -7.74
C GLY A 225 14.59 7.87 -7.04
N VAL A 226 14.27 6.84 -6.24
CA VAL A 226 15.25 6.10 -5.43
C VAL A 226 15.24 4.62 -5.81
N SER A 227 16.41 4.10 -6.19
CA SER A 227 16.61 2.68 -6.39
C SER A 227 16.60 1.95 -5.05
N ILE A 228 15.87 0.84 -5.00
CA ILE A 228 15.77 -0.01 -3.82
C ILE A 228 16.96 -0.98 -3.73
N VAL A 229 17.31 -1.36 -2.51
CA VAL A 229 18.27 -2.41 -2.17
C VAL A 229 17.47 -3.60 -1.67
N ASP A 230 17.69 -4.79 -2.26
CA ASP A 230 17.02 -6.04 -1.87
C ASP A 230 15.49 -5.92 -1.80
N GLY A 231 14.85 -5.96 -2.99
CA GLY A 231 13.44 -5.62 -3.18
C GLY A 231 12.42 -6.62 -2.62
N ASP A 232 12.71 -7.36 -1.57
CA ASP A 232 11.71 -8.21 -0.88
C ASP A 232 11.80 -8.01 0.63
N LEU A 233 10.85 -8.57 1.38
CA LEU A 233 10.88 -8.57 2.84
C LEU A 233 11.98 -9.50 3.34
N ASN A 234 12.71 -9.07 4.36
CA ASN A 234 13.59 -9.98 5.11
C ASN A 234 12.75 -10.87 6.04
N GLU A 235 13.39 -11.89 6.65
CA GLU A 235 12.70 -12.85 7.53
C GLU A 235 11.99 -12.19 8.73
N GLY A 236 12.61 -11.17 9.33
CA GLY A 236 12.02 -10.43 10.45
C GLY A 236 10.79 -9.64 10.03
N GLU A 237 10.86 -8.95 8.90
CA GLU A 237 9.73 -8.22 8.31
C GLU A 237 8.61 -9.16 7.89
N TRP A 238 8.94 -10.35 7.40
CA TRP A 238 7.94 -11.37 7.06
C TRP A 238 7.18 -11.86 8.28
N ASN A 239 7.88 -12.14 9.37
CA ASN A 239 7.25 -12.54 10.63
C ASN A 239 6.35 -11.44 11.19
N GLU A 240 6.77 -10.18 11.10
CA GLU A 240 5.95 -9.04 11.52
C GLU A 240 4.72 -8.86 10.62
N TYR A 241 4.87 -8.99 9.30
CA TYR A 241 3.78 -8.93 8.34
C TYR A 241 2.71 -10.00 8.61
N GLU A 242 3.12 -11.27 8.80
CA GLU A 242 2.21 -12.37 9.11
C GLU A 242 1.54 -12.19 10.48
N LYS A 243 2.27 -11.64 11.47
CA LYS A 243 1.70 -11.26 12.75
C LYS A 243 0.60 -10.20 12.57
N LEU A 244 0.86 -9.13 11.83
CA LEU A 244 -0.15 -8.09 11.54
C LEU A 244 -1.36 -8.69 10.82
N LYS A 245 -1.15 -9.55 9.81
CA LYS A 245 -2.24 -10.26 9.12
C LYS A 245 -3.07 -11.10 10.08
N SER A 246 -2.44 -11.79 11.03
CA SER A 246 -3.13 -12.60 12.03
C SER A 246 -3.93 -11.76 13.03
N GLU A 247 -3.43 -10.58 13.44
CA GLU A 247 -4.14 -9.66 14.35
C GLU A 247 -5.40 -9.07 13.69
N TYR A 248 -5.37 -8.88 12.38
CA TYR A 248 -6.53 -8.48 11.58
C TYR A 248 -7.44 -9.66 11.22
N SER A 249 -6.96 -10.89 11.32
CA SER A 249 -7.72 -12.14 11.12
C SER A 249 -8.22 -12.70 12.45
N LYS A 250 -9.13 -11.96 13.10
CA LYS A 250 -9.61 -12.30 14.44
C LYS A 250 -10.45 -13.59 14.46
N PRO A 251 -10.57 -14.29 15.60
CA PRO A 251 -11.45 -15.46 15.71
C PRO A 251 -12.92 -15.19 15.31
N GLU A 252 -13.39 -13.95 15.49
CA GLU A 252 -14.72 -13.48 15.05
C GLU A 252 -14.90 -13.37 13.53
N THR A 253 -13.84 -13.54 12.73
CA THR A 253 -13.88 -13.55 11.27
C THR A 253 -13.63 -14.93 10.68
N SER A 254 -13.54 -15.98 11.51
CA SER A 254 -13.28 -17.35 11.05
C SER A 254 -14.44 -17.89 10.21
N ALA A 255 -14.14 -18.30 8.97
CA ALA A 255 -15.10 -18.91 8.05
C ALA A 255 -14.53 -20.14 7.37
N LYS A 256 -15.41 -21.05 6.92
CA LYS A 256 -15.06 -22.11 5.99
C LYS A 256 -15.77 -21.84 4.66
N ILE A 257 -15.01 -21.84 3.58
CA ILE A 257 -15.52 -21.58 2.22
C ILE A 257 -15.71 -22.90 1.50
N SER A 258 -16.86 -23.04 0.86
CA SER A 258 -17.17 -24.16 -0.02
C SER A 258 -17.53 -23.58 -1.39
N VAL A 259 -16.80 -24.01 -2.41
CA VAL A 259 -17.02 -23.64 -3.80
C VAL A 259 -17.35 -24.89 -4.60
N ASP A 260 -18.42 -24.83 -5.39
CA ASP A 260 -18.88 -25.95 -6.20
C ASP A 260 -19.47 -25.48 -7.54
N PHE A 261 -19.54 -26.40 -8.50
CA PHE A 261 -20.03 -26.18 -9.84
C PHE A 261 -21.18 -27.13 -10.14
N LYS A 262 -22.41 -26.65 -9.94
CA LYS A 262 -23.62 -27.47 -10.08
C LYS A 262 -24.08 -27.49 -11.54
N LYS A 263 -24.10 -28.67 -12.15
CA LYS A 263 -24.71 -28.89 -13.47
C LYS A 263 -26.20 -28.53 -13.45
N LEU A 264 -26.65 -27.73 -14.41
CA LEU A 264 -28.07 -27.38 -14.62
C LEU A 264 -28.63 -28.06 -15.85
N GLU A 265 -27.94 -27.93 -16.99
CA GLU A 265 -28.37 -28.47 -18.28
C GLU A 265 -27.15 -28.97 -19.06
N MET A 266 -27.28 -30.10 -19.76
CA MET A 266 -26.25 -30.59 -20.67
C MET A 266 -26.88 -31.06 -21.97
N THR A 267 -26.45 -30.44 -23.06
CA THR A 267 -26.71 -30.87 -24.43
C THR A 267 -25.38 -31.24 -25.10
N GLN A 268 -25.42 -31.84 -26.30
CA GLN A 268 -24.19 -32.16 -27.03
C GLN A 268 -23.36 -30.92 -27.38
N ALA A 269 -23.99 -29.75 -27.52
CA ALA A 269 -23.33 -28.53 -27.99
C ALA A 269 -23.00 -27.54 -26.84
N LEU A 270 -23.81 -27.54 -25.78
CA LEU A 270 -23.77 -26.53 -24.73
C LEU A 270 -24.09 -27.12 -23.37
N HIS A 271 -23.27 -26.78 -22.39
CA HIS A 271 -23.44 -27.15 -20.99
C HIS A 271 -23.69 -25.88 -20.17
N LYS A 272 -24.70 -25.92 -19.31
CA LYS A 272 -25.04 -24.84 -18.38
C LYS A 272 -24.78 -25.29 -16.96
N TYR A 273 -24.12 -24.45 -16.19
CA TYR A 273 -23.78 -24.69 -14.79
C TYR A 273 -24.18 -23.48 -13.93
N SER A 274 -24.38 -23.74 -12.64
CA SER A 274 -24.47 -22.74 -11.58
C SER A 274 -23.18 -22.78 -10.77
N PHE A 275 -22.55 -21.63 -10.58
CA PHE A 275 -21.52 -21.47 -9.57
C PHE A 275 -22.17 -21.42 -8.19
N VAL A 276 -21.60 -22.16 -7.23
CA VAL A 276 -22.05 -22.17 -5.84
C VAL A 276 -20.92 -21.64 -4.96
N PHE A 277 -21.20 -20.60 -4.19
CA PHE A 277 -20.28 -20.04 -3.21
C PHE A 277 -20.97 -19.97 -1.85
N GLU A 278 -20.47 -20.76 -0.90
CA GLU A 278 -21.06 -20.88 0.42
C GLU A 278 -20.03 -20.55 1.51
N ILE A 279 -20.47 -19.74 2.46
CA ILE A 279 -19.69 -19.29 3.61
C ILE A 279 -20.31 -19.93 4.85
N GLU A 280 -19.54 -20.76 5.55
CA GLU A 280 -19.92 -21.29 6.85
C GLU A 280 -19.26 -20.46 7.96
N ASN A 281 -20.06 -19.89 8.87
CA ASN A 281 -19.53 -19.15 10.01
C ASN A 281 -18.90 -20.13 11.02
N ARG A 282 -17.57 -20.08 11.16
CA ARG A 282 -16.78 -20.90 12.11
C ARG A 282 -16.38 -20.13 13.36
N SER A 283 -16.79 -18.88 13.48
CA SER A 283 -16.55 -18.06 14.66
C SER A 283 -17.54 -18.36 15.79
N GLN A 284 -17.26 -17.78 16.97
CA GLN A 284 -18.14 -17.88 18.14
C GLN A 284 -19.25 -16.82 18.16
N LYS A 285 -19.25 -15.88 17.21
CA LYS A 285 -20.19 -14.77 17.13
C LYS A 285 -20.91 -14.77 15.78
N ARG A 286 -22.01 -14.04 15.68
CA ARG A 286 -22.64 -13.79 14.37
C ARG A 286 -21.70 -12.91 13.54
N PHE A 287 -21.67 -13.11 12.22
CA PHE A 287 -21.14 -12.09 11.33
C PHE A 287 -22.10 -10.90 11.28
N ASP A 288 -21.58 -9.71 11.50
CA ASP A 288 -22.32 -8.46 11.38
C ASP A 288 -22.28 -7.94 9.93
N ASP A 289 -21.20 -8.23 9.21
CA ASP A 289 -21.04 -7.87 7.80
C ASP A 289 -20.21 -8.90 7.03
N VAL A 290 -20.54 -9.05 5.74
CA VAL A 290 -19.91 -10.00 4.81
C VAL A 290 -19.86 -9.37 3.42
N ASP A 291 -18.66 -9.19 2.88
CA ASP A 291 -18.44 -8.80 1.48
C ASP A 291 -17.61 -9.86 0.76
N VAL A 292 -17.94 -10.11 -0.51
CA VAL A 292 -17.27 -11.09 -1.36
C VAL A 292 -16.88 -10.43 -2.67
N GLU A 293 -15.60 -10.53 -3.04
CA GLU A 293 -15.17 -10.30 -4.41
C GLU A 293 -14.93 -11.64 -5.10
N LEU A 294 -15.58 -11.84 -6.24
CA LEU A 294 -15.46 -13.05 -7.04
C LEU A 294 -14.95 -12.69 -8.44
N TYR A 295 -13.74 -13.11 -8.76
CA TYR A 295 -13.14 -12.93 -10.07
C TYR A 295 -13.42 -14.16 -10.93
N PHE A 296 -14.29 -13.98 -11.93
CA PHE A 296 -14.76 -15.05 -12.80
C PHE A 296 -14.40 -14.76 -14.26
N PRO A 297 -13.94 -15.73 -15.07
CA PRO A 297 -13.56 -15.43 -16.45
C PRO A 297 -14.76 -15.06 -17.33
N VAL A 298 -14.66 -13.93 -18.02
CA VAL A 298 -15.77 -13.30 -18.77
C VAL A 298 -16.30 -14.19 -19.89
N GLU A 299 -15.47 -15.06 -20.45
CA GLU A 299 -15.83 -15.92 -21.59
C GLU A 299 -16.85 -17.03 -21.24
N TYR A 300 -16.99 -17.36 -19.95
CA TYR A 300 -17.94 -18.39 -19.50
C TYR A 300 -19.25 -17.80 -18.99
N LEU A 301 -19.26 -16.58 -18.47
CA LEU A 301 -20.44 -16.00 -17.82
C LEU A 301 -21.62 -15.80 -18.78
N GLU A 302 -22.82 -16.18 -18.32
CA GLU A 302 -24.08 -15.90 -19.03
C GLU A 302 -24.41 -14.40 -19.02
N GLU A 303 -24.44 -13.82 -17.82
CA GLU A 303 -24.67 -12.40 -17.60
C GLU A 303 -23.31 -11.70 -17.40
N LYS A 304 -23.19 -10.44 -17.81
CA LYS A 304 -21.92 -9.68 -17.72
C LYS A 304 -22.06 -8.36 -16.98
N LYS A 305 -23.28 -8.02 -16.60
CA LYS A 305 -23.59 -6.74 -15.97
C LYS A 305 -24.58 -6.97 -14.84
N TRP A 306 -24.13 -6.72 -13.62
CA TRP A 306 -24.95 -6.72 -12.42
C TRP A 306 -24.94 -5.30 -11.85
N ASP A 307 -26.13 -4.76 -11.62
CA ASP A 307 -26.33 -3.41 -11.10
C ASP A 307 -27.40 -3.43 -9.99
N TYR A 308 -27.10 -4.20 -8.95
CA TYR A 308 -27.91 -4.27 -7.75
C TYR A 308 -27.22 -3.55 -6.59
N PRO A 309 -27.97 -3.03 -5.60
CA PRO A 309 -27.36 -2.39 -4.42
C PRO A 309 -26.38 -3.29 -3.65
N HIS A 310 -26.59 -4.60 -3.67
CA HIS A 310 -25.79 -5.61 -2.98
C HIS A 310 -24.86 -6.40 -3.91
N LEU A 311 -24.89 -6.16 -5.22
CA LEU A 311 -24.08 -6.90 -6.19
C LEU A 311 -23.74 -6.02 -7.39
N LYS A 312 -22.44 -5.80 -7.59
CA LYS A 312 -21.91 -5.00 -8.69
C LYS A 312 -20.91 -5.81 -9.48
N SER A 313 -20.86 -5.56 -10.78
CA SER A 313 -19.82 -6.12 -11.65
C SER A 313 -18.86 -5.04 -12.12
N SER A 314 -17.56 -5.33 -12.11
CA SER A 314 -16.52 -4.48 -12.68
C SER A 314 -15.50 -5.31 -13.48
N THR A 315 -14.79 -4.69 -14.42
CA THR A 315 -13.71 -5.34 -15.17
C THR A 315 -12.38 -4.87 -14.60
N PRO A 316 -11.61 -5.76 -13.94
CA PRO A 316 -10.29 -5.42 -13.42
C PRO A 316 -9.37 -4.97 -14.55
N HIS A 317 -8.67 -3.86 -14.35
CA HIS A 317 -7.77 -3.31 -15.37
C HIS A 317 -6.53 -4.17 -15.61
N ASP A 318 -6.01 -4.79 -14.56
CA ASP A 318 -4.85 -5.68 -14.57
C ASP A 318 -5.20 -7.10 -15.05
N ASN A 319 -6.49 -7.44 -15.09
CA ASN A 319 -6.96 -8.74 -15.56
C ASN A 319 -8.24 -8.64 -16.42
N PRO A 320 -8.15 -8.09 -17.65
CA PRO A 320 -9.31 -7.83 -18.51
C PRO A 320 -10.05 -9.09 -18.99
N GLY A 321 -9.46 -10.28 -18.81
CA GLY A 321 -10.12 -11.56 -19.08
C GLY A 321 -11.14 -11.97 -18.02
N TYR A 322 -11.22 -11.23 -16.92
CA TYR A 322 -12.04 -11.53 -15.76
C TYR A 322 -13.08 -10.43 -15.49
N LEU A 323 -14.16 -10.84 -14.86
CA LEU A 323 -15.15 -9.97 -14.26
C LEU A 323 -15.05 -10.12 -12.74
N CYS A 324 -14.93 -9.02 -12.01
CA CYS A 324 -15.05 -9.01 -10.57
C CYS A 324 -16.51 -8.72 -10.18
N LEU A 325 -17.13 -9.67 -9.48
CA LEU A 325 -18.43 -9.53 -8.86
C LEU A 325 -18.23 -9.20 -7.37
N THR A 326 -18.61 -8.00 -6.97
CA THR A 326 -18.56 -7.55 -5.58
C THR A 326 -19.95 -7.66 -4.97
N PHE A 327 -20.12 -8.64 -4.08
CA PHE A 327 -21.31 -8.81 -3.25
C PHE A 327 -21.11 -8.15 -1.89
N SER A 328 -22.12 -7.43 -1.39
CA SER A 328 -22.12 -6.85 -0.05
C SER A 328 -23.42 -7.16 0.70
N PHE A 329 -23.32 -7.81 1.86
CA PHE A 329 -24.47 -8.11 2.70
C PHE A 329 -25.13 -6.83 3.25
N ALA A 330 -24.32 -5.83 3.61
CA ALA A 330 -24.82 -4.52 4.01
C ALA A 330 -25.66 -3.82 2.93
N GLY A 331 -25.37 -4.09 1.65
CA GLY A 331 -26.11 -3.55 0.50
C GLY A 331 -27.50 -4.17 0.25
N LEU A 332 -27.87 -5.23 0.97
CA LEU A 332 -29.15 -5.91 0.77
C LEU A 332 -30.36 -5.06 1.21
N PRO A 333 -31.53 -5.22 0.56
CA PRO A 333 -32.78 -4.71 1.10
C PRO A 333 -33.08 -5.29 2.49
N GLU A 334 -33.70 -4.51 3.38
CA GLU A 334 -33.99 -4.93 4.76
C GLU A 334 -34.83 -6.22 4.86
N THR A 335 -35.71 -6.48 3.89
CA THR A 335 -36.47 -7.74 3.81
C THR A 335 -35.57 -8.93 3.56
N ALA A 336 -34.61 -8.81 2.64
CA ALA A 336 -33.61 -9.85 2.37
C ALA A 336 -32.65 -10.02 3.55
N LYS A 337 -32.19 -8.93 4.18
CA LYS A 337 -31.36 -9.02 5.40
C LYS A 337 -32.05 -9.83 6.48
N LYS A 338 -33.33 -9.55 6.78
CA LYS A 338 -34.11 -10.31 7.77
C LYS A 338 -34.23 -11.80 7.42
N GLN A 339 -34.34 -12.14 6.14
CA GLN A 339 -34.38 -13.51 5.68
C GLN A 339 -33.05 -14.24 5.92
N PHE A 340 -31.92 -13.59 5.60
CA PHE A 340 -30.60 -14.24 5.59
C PHE A 340 -29.76 -14.01 6.85
N ILE A 341 -30.15 -13.12 7.76
CA ILE A 341 -29.37 -12.83 8.98
C ILE A 341 -29.15 -14.06 9.86
N SER A 342 -30.07 -15.04 9.82
CA SER A 342 -29.93 -16.30 10.55
C SER A 342 -28.83 -17.20 9.98
N SER A 343 -28.51 -17.06 8.69
CA SER A 343 -27.39 -17.75 8.03
C SER A 343 -26.01 -17.23 8.46
N LEU A 344 -25.96 -16.05 9.09
CA LEU A 344 -24.73 -15.46 9.62
C LEU A 344 -24.40 -15.92 11.05
N LEU A 345 -25.24 -16.75 11.69
CA LEU A 345 -25.00 -17.28 13.03
C LEU A 345 -23.91 -18.36 13.05
N PRO A 346 -23.22 -18.60 14.19
CA PRO A 346 -22.24 -19.67 14.32
C PRO A 346 -22.73 -21.04 13.83
N GLY A 347 -21.91 -21.72 13.03
CA GLY A 347 -22.20 -23.02 12.42
C GLY A 347 -23.26 -23.00 11.32
N LYS A 348 -23.78 -21.82 10.95
CA LYS A 348 -24.72 -21.67 9.82
C LYS A 348 -23.98 -21.32 8.54
N LYS A 349 -24.68 -21.54 7.43
CA LYS A 349 -24.19 -21.40 6.06
C LYS A 349 -24.96 -20.30 5.35
N LEU A 350 -24.22 -19.37 4.75
CA LEU A 350 -24.73 -18.37 3.82
C LEU A 350 -24.32 -18.77 2.41
N LYS A 351 -25.31 -19.06 1.56
CA LYS A 351 -25.08 -19.34 0.13
C LYS A 351 -25.21 -18.04 -0.66
N VAL A 352 -24.09 -17.41 -0.97
CA VAL A 352 -24.04 -16.12 -1.69
C VAL A 352 -24.44 -16.33 -3.15
N PHE A 353 -23.79 -17.29 -3.80
CA PHE A 353 -24.08 -17.68 -5.19
C PHE A 353 -24.64 -19.11 -5.27
N GLY A 354 -25.64 -19.32 -6.11
CA GLY A 354 -26.22 -20.64 -6.41
C GLY A 354 -27.71 -20.59 -6.78
N GLU A 355 -28.27 -21.71 -7.24
CA GLU A 355 -29.71 -21.81 -7.61
C GLU A 355 -30.68 -21.39 -6.50
N ASP A 356 -30.33 -21.77 -5.28
CA ASP A 356 -31.01 -21.48 -4.02
C ASP A 356 -30.23 -20.45 -3.18
N GLY A 357 -29.23 -19.80 -3.77
CA GLY A 357 -28.44 -18.75 -3.16
C GLY A 357 -29.13 -17.39 -3.23
N MET A 358 -28.43 -16.38 -2.71
CA MET A 358 -28.90 -14.99 -2.75
C MET A 358 -28.88 -14.43 -4.18
N THR A 359 -27.87 -14.84 -4.95
CA THR A 359 -27.72 -14.48 -6.36
C THR A 359 -27.49 -15.75 -7.19
N LYS A 360 -28.16 -15.84 -8.33
CA LYS A 360 -27.86 -16.87 -9.33
C LYS A 360 -26.65 -16.45 -10.16
N LEU A 361 -25.64 -17.31 -10.24
CA LEU A 361 -24.49 -17.10 -11.11
C LEU A 361 -24.37 -18.28 -12.07
N HIS A 362 -24.87 -18.07 -13.28
CA HIS A 362 -24.86 -19.08 -14.33
C HIS A 362 -23.73 -18.85 -15.32
N TYR A 363 -23.19 -19.94 -15.84
CA TYR A 363 -22.17 -19.88 -16.86
C TYR A 363 -22.32 -21.07 -17.82
N TYR A 364 -21.78 -20.87 -19.01
CA TYR A 364 -21.86 -21.81 -20.11
C TYR A 364 -20.49 -22.32 -20.52
N MET A 365 -20.45 -23.58 -20.93
CA MET A 365 -19.32 -24.19 -21.61
C MET A 365 -19.82 -24.88 -22.87
N ASP A 366 -19.27 -24.48 -24.02
CA ASP A 366 -19.38 -25.24 -25.26
C ASP A 366 -18.08 -26.03 -25.50
N HIS A 367 -18.06 -26.79 -26.59
CA HIS A 367 -16.89 -27.59 -26.97
C HIS A 367 -15.63 -26.74 -27.12
N ASP A 368 -15.74 -25.55 -27.74
CA ASP A 368 -14.59 -24.68 -28.01
C ASP A 368 -14.01 -24.02 -26.75
N ARG A 369 -14.86 -23.75 -25.75
CA ARG A 369 -14.46 -23.21 -24.44
C ARG A 369 -14.00 -24.31 -23.48
N TRP A 370 -14.45 -25.55 -23.67
CA TRP A 370 -14.11 -26.67 -22.79
C TRP A 370 -12.60 -26.82 -22.60
N ASP A 371 -11.84 -26.84 -23.69
CA ASP A 371 -10.38 -27.03 -23.64
C ASP A 371 -9.63 -25.81 -23.10
N LYS A 372 -10.27 -24.64 -23.05
CA LYS A 372 -9.65 -23.42 -22.50
C LYS A 372 -9.75 -23.34 -20.98
N ARG A 373 -10.66 -24.09 -20.34
CA ARG A 373 -10.92 -24.01 -18.89
C ARG A 373 -9.67 -24.20 -18.02
N PHE A 374 -8.69 -24.97 -18.49
CA PHE A 374 -7.43 -25.22 -17.78
C PHE A 374 -6.56 -23.97 -17.60
N LYS A 375 -6.86 -22.89 -18.33
CA LYS A 375 -6.14 -21.61 -18.25
C LYS A 375 -6.70 -20.68 -17.17
N TYR A 376 -7.81 -21.06 -16.55
CA TYR A 376 -8.59 -20.16 -15.71
C TYR A 376 -8.84 -20.77 -14.33
N ASP A 377 -8.71 -19.90 -13.33
CA ASP A 377 -9.09 -20.17 -11.95
C ASP A 377 -10.18 -19.17 -11.56
N VAL A 378 -11.20 -19.61 -10.83
CA VAL A 378 -12.12 -18.69 -10.17
C VAL A 378 -11.48 -18.26 -8.86
N GLN A 379 -11.14 -16.98 -8.74
CA GLN A 379 -10.51 -16.42 -7.54
C GLN A 379 -11.56 -15.71 -6.71
N TRP A 380 -11.39 -15.74 -5.39
CA TRP A 380 -12.31 -15.08 -4.48
C TRP A 380 -11.58 -14.44 -3.31
N LYS A 381 -12.14 -13.34 -2.81
CA LYS A 381 -11.79 -12.68 -1.56
C LYS A 381 -13.04 -12.51 -0.71
N LEU A 382 -12.91 -12.77 0.59
CA LEU A 382 -13.98 -12.67 1.57
C LEU A 382 -13.55 -11.73 2.70
N TYR A 383 -14.34 -10.70 2.92
CA TYR A 383 -14.20 -9.76 4.02
C TYR A 383 -15.32 -10.01 5.03
N ILE A 384 -14.97 -10.18 6.30
CA ILE A 384 -15.93 -10.43 7.38
C ILE A 384 -15.69 -9.43 8.49
N ASN A 385 -16.73 -8.68 8.88
CA ASN A 385 -16.67 -7.71 9.98
C ASN A 385 -15.49 -6.73 9.92
N GLY A 386 -14.99 -6.41 8.71
CA GLY A 386 -13.78 -5.61 8.55
C GLY A 386 -12.52 -6.27 9.12
N GLY A 387 -12.39 -7.60 9.06
CA GLY A 387 -11.10 -8.29 9.23
C GLY A 387 -10.29 -8.35 7.94
N ALA A 388 -9.04 -8.83 8.04
CA ALA A 388 -8.23 -9.11 6.85
C ALA A 388 -8.94 -10.10 5.91
N PRO A 389 -8.78 -9.95 4.58
CA PRO A 389 -9.43 -10.81 3.62
C PRO A 389 -8.95 -12.25 3.75
N GLN A 390 -9.89 -13.17 3.67
CA GLN A 390 -9.61 -14.55 3.32
C GLN A 390 -9.67 -14.68 1.81
N GLU A 391 -8.73 -15.37 1.21
CA GLU A 391 -8.64 -15.51 -0.23
C GLU A 391 -8.41 -16.97 -0.64
N GLY A 392 -8.78 -17.28 -1.87
CA GLY A 392 -8.51 -18.57 -2.47
C GLY A 392 -8.82 -18.59 -3.95
N SER A 393 -8.44 -19.70 -4.59
CA SER A 393 -8.75 -19.97 -5.98
C SER A 393 -9.24 -21.41 -6.14
N ILE A 394 -10.11 -21.61 -7.12
CA ILE A 394 -10.50 -22.94 -7.57
C ILE A 394 -10.29 -23.03 -9.09
N PRO A 395 -9.50 -23.99 -9.58
CA PRO A 395 -9.35 -24.18 -11.02
C PRO A 395 -10.68 -24.49 -11.68
N LEU A 396 -10.99 -23.84 -12.80
CA LEU A 396 -12.22 -24.12 -13.54
C LEU A 396 -12.22 -25.55 -14.12
N ASN A 397 -11.05 -26.18 -14.21
CA ASN A 397 -10.93 -27.58 -14.59
C ASN A 397 -11.47 -28.56 -13.54
N SER A 398 -11.76 -28.12 -12.30
CA SER A 398 -12.33 -28.98 -11.26
C SER A 398 -13.80 -29.31 -11.51
N ILE A 399 -14.42 -28.68 -12.53
CA ILE A 399 -15.73 -29.07 -13.05
C ILE A 399 -15.62 -30.51 -13.57
N GLN A 400 -16.19 -31.44 -12.81
CA GLN A 400 -16.24 -32.84 -13.22
C GLN A 400 -17.26 -33.02 -14.35
N PHE A 401 -16.80 -33.60 -15.45
CA PHE A 401 -17.70 -34.14 -16.49
C PHE A 401 -18.16 -35.51 -16.01
N PHE A 402 -19.47 -35.67 -15.79
CA PHE A 402 -20.09 -36.96 -15.55
C PHE A 402 -20.85 -37.41 -16.79
#